data_AF-A0A1Y3BLM7-F1
#
_entry.id   AF-A0A1Y3BLM7-F1
#
_cell.length_a   1.000
_cell.length_b   1.000
_cell.length_c   1.000
_cell.angle_alpha   90.00
_cell.angle_beta   90.00
_cell.angle_gamma   90.00
#
_symmetry.space_group_name_H-M   'P 1'
#
loop_
_entity.id
_entity.type
_entity.pdbx_description
1 polymer ?
#
loop_
_entity_poly.entity_id
_entity_poly.type
_entity_poly.pdbx_seq_one_letter_code
_entity_poly.pdbx_strand_id
1 'polypeptide(L)' 'MVPIVTPGPCHQIYEEERSLALGMQFVLFRLFGYIPSPIVFGNVIDSTCLVWKNHCGEQGGFCLLYNIEQFRLR' A
#
# COMPACT_ATOMS: atom_id res chain seq x y z
N MET A 1 32.59 35.38 37.17
CA MET A 1 31.35 34.68 37.56
C MET A 1 30.15 35.29 36.83
N VAL A 2 30.09 35.15 35.50
CA VAL A 2 28.87 35.35 34.71
C VAL A 2 28.92 34.27 33.63
N PRO A 3 28.12 33.19 33.70
CA PRO A 3 28.04 32.24 32.62
C PRO A 3 27.29 32.91 31.46
N ILE A 4 28.00 33.15 30.36
CA ILE A 4 27.38 33.52 29.08
C ILE A 4 26.65 32.26 28.59
N VAL A 5 25.37 32.17 28.93
CA VAL A 5 24.43 31.26 28.26
C VAL A 5 24.20 31.86 26.88
N THR A 6 24.96 31.38 25.89
CA THR A 6 24.60 31.57 24.48
C THR A 6 23.25 30.87 24.24
N PRO A 7 22.24 31.49 23.60
CA PRO A 7 21.06 30.78 23.15
C PRO A 7 21.46 29.96 21.92
N GLY A 8 22.07 28.79 22.13
CA GLY A 8 22.17 27.77 21.10
C GLY A 8 20.76 27.32 20.71
N PRO A 9 20.52 26.89 19.46
CA PRO A 9 19.21 26.39 19.06
C PRO A 9 18.87 25.20 19.95
N CYS A 10 17.81 25.30 20.75
CA CYS A 10 17.28 24.18 21.51
C CYS A 10 16.96 23.07 20.51
N HIS A 11 17.85 22.10 20.36
CA HIS A 11 17.58 20.94 19.53
C HIS A 11 16.42 20.22 20.20
N GLN A 12 15.25 20.27 19.57
CA GLN A 12 14.04 19.65 20.09
C GLN A 12 14.18 18.15 19.87
N ILE A 13 14.78 17.48 20.85
CA ILE A 13 14.99 16.05 20.85
C ILE A 13 13.64 15.41 21.21
N TYR A 14 12.79 15.24 20.19
CA TYR A 14 11.68 14.30 20.22
C TYR A 14 12.17 12.93 19.72
N GLU A 15 13.27 12.38 20.24
CA GLU A 15 13.82 11.09 19.77
C GLU A 15 12.80 9.95 19.95
N GLU A 16 12.13 9.91 21.10
CA GLU A 16 11.13 8.89 21.43
C GLU A 16 9.90 9.00 20.53
N GLU A 17 9.35 10.21 20.34
CA GLU A 17 8.15 10.41 19.51
C GLU A 17 8.46 10.30 18.01
N ARG A 18 9.70 10.57 17.59
CA ARG A 18 10.14 10.45 16.20
C ARG A 18 10.23 9.00 15.77
N SER A 19 10.71 8.11 16.63
CA SER A 19 10.75 6.67 16.33
C SER A 19 9.34 6.07 16.14
N LEU A 20 8.38 6.48 16.98
CA LEU A 20 6.97 6.11 16.87
C LEU A 20 6.32 6.71 15.61
N ALA A 21 6.57 7.99 15.33
CA ALA A 21 6.05 8.67 14.14
C ALA A 21 6.54 8.02 12.83
N LEU A 22 7.83 7.69 12.76
CA LEU A 22 8.41 6.99 11.60
C LEU A 22 7.82 5.57 11.43
N GLY A 23 7.63 4.85 12.53
CA GLY A 23 6.95 3.55 12.53
C GLY A 23 5.50 3.64 12.04
N MET A 24 4.73 4.60 12.55
CA MET A 24 3.33 4.82 12.16
C MET A 24 3.21 5.26 10.70
N GLN A 25 4.06 6.17 10.25
CA GLN A 25 4.13 6.58 8.85
C GLN A 25 4.40 5.37 7.93
N PHE A 26 5.33 4.50 8.30
CA PHE A 26 5.64 3.29 7.54
C PHE A 26 4.50 2.28 7.52
N VAL A 27 3.80 2.10 8.65
CA VAL A 27 2.60 1.26 8.75
C VAL A 27 1.51 1.80 7.83
N LEU A 28 1.23 3.11 7.86
CA LEU A 28 0.25 3.73 6.97
C LEU A 28 0.62 3.54 5.49
N PHE A 29 1.87 3.79 5.11
CA PHE A 29 2.32 3.56 3.73
C PHE A 29 2.22 2.10 3.30
N ARG A 30 2.49 1.15 4.21
CA ARG A 30 2.29 -0.28 3.91
C ARG A 30 0.82 -0.63 3.82
N LEU A 31 -0.05 -0.12 4.68
CA LEU A 31 -1.50 -0.33 4.54
C LEU A 31 -2.00 0.21 3.19
N PHE A 32 -1.67 1.46 2.85
CA PHE A 32 -2.10 2.08 1.60
C PHE A 32 -1.32 1.64 0.36
N GLY A 33 -0.17 1.00 0.48
CA GLY A 33 0.57 0.48 -0.67
C GLY A 33 0.31 -1.01 -0.90
N TYR A 34 0.28 -1.79 0.18
CA TYR A 34 0.26 -3.23 0.15
C TYR A 34 -1.15 -3.82 0.11
N ILE A 35 -2.18 -3.08 0.54
CA ILE A 35 -3.58 -3.51 0.41
C ILE A 35 -4.13 -3.20 -0.99
N PRO A 36 -4.00 -1.97 -1.55
CA PRO A 36 -4.54 -1.72 -2.88
C PRO A 36 -3.73 -2.40 -3.98
N SER A 37 -2.44 -2.68 -3.78
CA SER A 37 -1.62 -3.42 -4.75
C SER A 37 -2.26 -4.76 -5.19
N PRO A 38 -2.52 -5.73 -4.30
CA PRO A 38 -3.14 -7.00 -4.67
C PRO A 38 -4.60 -6.85 -5.09
N ILE A 39 -5.34 -5.86 -4.57
CA ILE A 39 -6.72 -5.61 -4.97
C ILE A 39 -6.78 -5.14 -6.43
N VAL A 40 -5.98 -4.12 -6.78
CA VAL A 40 -5.91 -3.61 -8.16
C VAL A 40 -5.38 -4.70 -9.08
N PHE A 41 -4.35 -5.43 -8.67
CA PHE A 41 -3.81 -6.52 -9.47
C PHE A 41 -4.83 -7.64 -9.72
N GLY A 42 -5.63 -8.01 -8.71
CA GLY A 42 -6.74 -8.95 -8.86
C GLY A 42 -7.76 -8.46 -9.89
N ASN A 43 -8.21 -7.20 -9.75
CA ASN A 43 -9.16 -6.60 -10.69
C ASN A 43 -8.61 -6.52 -12.13
N VAL A 44 -7.32 -6.22 -12.29
CA VAL A 44 -6.67 -6.18 -13.61
C VAL A 44 -6.68 -7.56 -14.26
N ILE A 45 -6.35 -8.62 -13.52
CA ILE A 45 -6.40 -10.00 -14.03
C ILE A 45 -7.84 -10.36 -14.41
N ASP A 46 -8.79 -10.10 -13.52
CA ASP A 46 -10.22 -10.40 -13.72
C ASP A 46 -10.79 -9.66 -14.95
N SER A 47 -10.29 -8.45 -15.25
CA SER A 47 -10.73 -7.67 -16.43
C SER A 47 -10.35 -8.31 -17.77
N THR A 48 -9.30 -9.14 -17.80
CA THR A 48 -8.82 -9.84 -18.99
C THR A 48 -9.32 -11.29 -19.07
N CYS A 49 -10.33 -11.63 -18.25
CA CYS A 49 -10.84 -12.99 -18.16
C CYS A 49 -11.56 -13.42 -19.45
N LEU A 50 -11.18 -14.60 -19.95
CA LEU A 50 -11.78 -15.24 -21.12
C LEU A 50 -12.87 -16.25 -20.72
N VAL A 51 -12.68 -16.96 -19.61
CA VAL A 51 -13.59 -18.02 -19.14
C VAL A 51 -13.88 -17.86 -17.66
N TRP A 52 -15.16 -17.62 -17.35
CA TRP A 52 -15.68 -17.50 -15.99
C TRP A 52 -16.26 -18.83 -15.51
N LYS A 53 -15.88 -19.28 -14.31
CA LYS A 53 -16.53 -20.42 -13.65
C LYS A 53 -17.66 -19.93 -12.77
N ASN A 54 -18.88 -19.96 -13.30
CA ASN A 54 -20.07 -19.67 -12.50
C ASN A 54 -20.54 -20.94 -11.80
N HIS A 55 -20.90 -20.83 -10.53
CA HIS A 55 -21.60 -21.90 -9.82
C HIS A 55 -23.10 -21.60 -9.91
N CYS A 56 -23.89 -22.52 -10.48
CA CYS A 56 -25.36 -22.46 -10.52
C CYS A 56 -25.98 -21.10 -10.93
N GLY A 57 -25.52 -20.49 -12.03
CA GLY A 57 -26.20 -19.33 -12.62
C GLY A 57 -26.01 -18.00 -11.88
N GLU A 58 -25.21 -17.95 -10.83
CA GLU A 58 -24.83 -16.70 -10.16
C GLU A 58 -23.79 -15.92 -10.98
N GLN A 59 -24.00 -14.61 -11.13
CA GLN A 59 -23.02 -13.70 -11.71
C GLN A 59 -21.99 -13.33 -10.62
N GLY A 60 -20.76 -13.85 -10.75
CA GLY A 60 -19.68 -13.53 -9.79
C GLY A 60 -18.71 -14.68 -9.49
N GLY A 61 -18.46 -15.57 -10.44
CA GLY A 61 -17.51 -16.68 -10.29
C GLY A 61 -16.04 -16.24 -10.24
N PHE A 62 -15.12 -17.20 -10.17
CA PHE A 62 -13.69 -16.93 -10.34
C PHE A 62 -13.25 -17.15 -11.80
N CYS A 63 -12.24 -16.39 -12.24
CA CYS A 63 -11.68 -16.54 -13.56
C CYS A 63 -10.81 -17.81 -13.65
N LEU A 64 -11.05 -18.66 -14.66
CA LEU A 64 -10.24 -19.86 -14.91
C LEU A 64 -9.10 -19.59 -15.89
N LEU A 65 -9.35 -18.75 -16.89
CA LEU A 65 -8.44 -18.49 -17.99
C LEU A 65 -8.47 -17.00 -18.33
N TYR A 66 -7.31 -16.36 -18.28
CA TYR A 66 -7.11 -14.95 -18.62
C TYR A 66 -6.26 -14.80 -19.88
N ASN A 67 -6.44 -13.68 -20.58
CA ASN A 67 -5.69 -13.39 -21.80
C ASN A 67 -4.33 -12.74 -21.47
N ILE A 68 -3.24 -13.45 -21.76
CA ILE A 68 -1.87 -12.99 -21.50
C ILE A 68 -1.51 -11.76 -22.35
N GLU A 69 -1.98 -11.65 -23.59
CA GLU A 69 -1.69 -10.49 -24.45
C GLU A 69 -2.38 -9.22 -23.95
N GLN A 70 -3.60 -9.34 -23.41
CA GLN A 70 -4.31 -8.20 -22.81
C GLN A 70 -3.74 -7.82 -21.44
N PHE A 71 -3.21 -8.80 -20.69
CA PHE A 71 -2.56 -8.57 -19.41
C PHE A 71 -1.17 -7.90 -19.56
N ARG A 72 -0.43 -8.20 -20.63
CA ARG A 72 0.95 -7.71 -20.88
C ARG A 72 1.05 -6.23 -21.27
N LEU A 73 0.00 -5.44 -21.05
CA LEU A 73 -0.11 -4.03 -21.43
C LEU A 73 -0.40 -3.85 -22.92
N ARG A 74 -1.55 -3.23 -23.16
CA ARG A 74 -1.66 -2.16 -24.14
C ARG A 74 -1.04 -0.89 -23.58
#